data_AF-A0A328KNY5-F1
#
_entry.id   AF-A0A328KNY5-F1
#
_cell.length_a   1.000
_cell.length_b   1.000
_cell.length_c   1.000
_cell.angle_alpha   90.00
_cell.angle_beta   90.00
_cell.angle_gamma   90.00
#
_symmetry.space_group_name_H-M   'P 1'
#
loop_
_entity.id
_entity.type
_entity.pdbx_description
1 polymer ?
#
loop_
_entity_poly.entity_id
_entity_poly.type
_entity_poly.pdbx_seq_one_letter_code
_entity_poly.pdbx_strand_id
1 'polypeptide(L)'
;MKKWSQYLAIPATLAILAGCQDNGATDTDSTADQTEQVGETDQQADEQVNDDSTINDDTTNAGDIDLSTVEDGTYEGIGHGRNGEVAVTVEVSNNEITDITVDHEETPEFIDEGLDDYLEAIKAEGSTNVDQISGATMTSGAIKEALFNALGQELVSADADSGASEDGEEGGWASTTSDYDVSPEEALEREDLSANGEAAKGSTIADVDKSDDEWVKKAAEATNAIEGDTYVKLDRGVLTVDQIDHFLKAMPIELTYADDNNQFLYYNNHIEDPTEMLGTRLPGQAGDPLEAVHPEGTYANVAWVINQLREKHTDNIRMAVPSGGPGQFVVHDYYGIYDDDGNYMGINELIHDIFPHVEFFLKETGYKLVDEDGNEIDFKNLDKETDADSSATE
;
A
#
# COMPACT_ATOMS: atom_id res chain seq x y z
N MET A 1 1.74 -27.43 13.13
CA MET A 1 1.07 -26.84 14.32
C MET A 1 1.34 -27.64 15.59
N LYS A 2 2.19 -27.12 16.49
CA LYS A 2 2.28 -27.38 17.97
C LYS A 2 3.69 -27.04 18.46
N LYS A 3 3.91 -25.79 18.90
CA LYS A 3 4.98 -25.44 19.87
C LYS A 3 4.91 -24.01 20.45
N TRP A 4 3.76 -23.35 20.44
CA TRP A 4 3.62 -21.96 20.91
C TRP A 4 3.09 -21.81 22.36
N SER A 5 3.10 -22.84 23.21
CA SER A 5 2.46 -22.75 24.54
C SER A 5 3.39 -22.74 25.77
N GLN A 6 4.68 -22.38 25.65
CA GLN A 6 5.60 -22.48 26.79
C GLN A 6 6.33 -21.21 27.26
N TYR A 7 6.03 -20.03 26.72
CA TYR A 7 6.60 -18.78 27.22
C TYR A 7 5.53 -17.83 27.75
N LEU A 8 5.01 -18.12 28.95
CA LEU A 8 4.37 -17.09 29.78
C LEU A 8 4.53 -17.44 31.26
N ALA A 9 5.69 -17.09 31.81
CA ALA A 9 5.90 -16.93 33.25
C ALA A 9 7.07 -15.96 33.47
N ILE A 10 6.87 -14.68 33.18
CA ILE A 10 7.74 -13.60 33.67
C ILE A 10 7.08 -13.04 34.95
N PRO A 11 7.81 -12.94 36.08
CA PRO A 11 7.28 -12.35 37.30
C PRO A 11 6.96 -10.86 37.08
N ALA A 12 5.72 -10.48 37.41
CA ALA A 12 5.19 -9.13 37.30
C ALA A 12 6.02 -8.10 38.06
N THR A 13 6.86 -7.33 37.34
CA THR A 13 7.38 -6.03 37.79
C THR A 13 7.85 -5.18 36.60
N LEU A 14 6.94 -4.84 35.69
CA LEU A 14 6.96 -3.57 34.93
C LEU A 14 5.62 -3.45 34.21
N ALA A 15 4.60 -2.91 34.90
CA ALA A 15 3.33 -2.57 34.29
C ALA A 15 3.45 -1.17 33.68
N ILE A 16 3.75 -1.10 32.38
CA ILE A 16 3.52 0.09 31.55
C ILE A 16 2.43 -0.30 30.55
N LEU A 17 1.23 0.21 30.84
CA LEU A 17 0.02 0.27 30.02
C LEU A 17 -0.23 -0.89 29.03
N ALA A 18 -0.74 -2.00 29.56
CA ALA A 18 -1.69 -2.85 28.84
C ALA A 18 -2.99 -2.84 29.64
N GLY A 19 -4.01 -2.17 29.10
CA GLY A 19 -5.30 -2.00 29.76
C GLY A 19 -6.40 -1.82 28.74
N CYS A 20 -6.76 -2.89 28.03
CA CYS A 20 -8.10 -3.00 27.46
C CYS A 20 -9.07 -3.22 28.63
N GLN A 21 -9.94 -2.24 28.90
CA GLN A 21 -11.14 -2.44 29.69
C GLN A 21 -12.34 -2.10 28.80
N ASP A 22 -13.07 -3.15 28.47
CA ASP A 22 -14.43 -3.14 27.96
C ASP A 22 -15.32 -2.35 28.94
N ASN A 23 -15.88 -1.24 28.46
CA ASN A 23 -16.88 -0.46 29.18
C ASN A 23 -18.08 -0.26 28.25
N GLY A 24 -19.02 -1.20 28.32
CA GLY A 24 -20.36 -1.03 27.77
C GLY A 24 -21.02 0.25 28.30
N ALA A 25 -21.23 1.21 27.41
CA ALA A 25 -22.01 2.40 27.68
C ALA A 25 -23.46 2.15 27.23
N THR A 26 -24.36 2.15 28.22
CA THR A 26 -25.81 2.07 28.02
C THR A 26 -26.36 3.40 27.50
N ASP A 27 -27.16 3.31 26.44
CA ASP A 27 -28.00 4.37 25.88
C ASP A 27 -28.87 5.07 26.94
N THR A 28 -28.90 6.41 26.86
CA THR A 28 -30.04 7.20 27.34
C THR A 28 -30.40 8.28 26.32
N ASP A 29 -31.55 8.02 25.69
CA ASP A 29 -32.52 8.91 25.04
C ASP A 29 -32.49 10.38 25.50
N SER A 30 -32.38 11.30 24.54
CA SER A 30 -33.16 12.55 24.59
C SER A 30 -33.53 13.03 23.19
N THR A 31 -34.80 12.81 22.86
CA THR A 31 -35.58 13.45 21.80
C THR A 31 -35.58 14.98 21.88
N ALA A 32 -35.37 15.64 20.73
CA ALA A 32 -35.95 16.95 20.43
C ALA A 32 -36.10 17.13 18.90
N ASP A 33 -37.36 16.99 18.49
CA ASP A 33 -38.01 17.30 17.23
C ASP A 33 -37.77 18.75 16.78
N GLN A 34 -37.39 18.95 15.49
CA GLN A 34 -37.98 19.98 14.62
C GLN A 34 -37.98 19.51 13.15
N THR A 35 -39.19 19.21 12.68
CA THR A 35 -39.62 19.15 11.28
C THR A 35 -39.33 20.42 10.48
N GLU A 36 -38.90 20.27 9.22
CA GLU A 36 -39.46 21.03 8.08
C GLU A 36 -39.43 20.19 6.79
N GLN A 37 -40.60 20.08 6.15
CA GLN A 37 -40.86 19.47 4.84
C GLN A 37 -40.47 20.40 3.71
N VAL A 38 -40.20 19.81 2.53
CA VAL A 38 -40.64 20.15 1.14
C VAL A 38 -39.51 19.66 0.21
N GLY A 39 -39.71 18.91 -0.87
CA GLY A 39 -40.91 18.44 -1.55
C GLY A 39 -40.52 17.50 -2.69
N GLU A 40 -41.45 16.63 -3.02
CA GLU A 40 -41.44 15.60 -4.05
C GLU A 40 -41.64 16.22 -5.44
N THR A 41 -40.98 15.67 -6.48
CA THR A 41 -41.56 15.67 -7.84
C THR A 41 -41.17 14.41 -8.62
N ASP A 42 -42.21 13.84 -9.21
CA ASP A 42 -42.40 12.59 -9.95
C ASP A 42 -41.68 12.45 -11.31
N GLN A 43 -41.42 11.16 -11.64
CA GLN A 43 -41.61 10.45 -12.94
C GLN A 43 -40.76 10.87 -14.15
N GLN A 44 -40.28 9.99 -15.04
CA GLN A 44 -40.93 8.82 -15.62
C GLN A 44 -39.92 7.93 -16.38
N ALA A 45 -40.20 6.64 -16.41
CA ALA A 45 -39.54 5.61 -17.21
C ALA A 45 -39.77 5.77 -18.73
N ASP A 46 -38.90 5.15 -19.54
CA ASP A 46 -39.30 4.56 -20.81
C ASP A 46 -38.52 3.26 -21.05
N GLU A 47 -39.26 2.23 -21.46
CA GLU A 47 -38.81 0.86 -21.67
C GLU A 47 -39.18 0.48 -23.12
N GLN A 48 -38.42 -0.46 -23.71
CA GLN A 48 -38.76 -1.37 -24.83
C GLN A 48 -38.42 -0.95 -26.30
N VAL A 49 -37.91 -1.80 -27.22
CA VAL A 49 -37.37 -3.20 -27.27
C VAL A 49 -37.03 -3.57 -28.74
N ASN A 50 -36.16 -4.59 -28.96
CA ASN A 50 -35.87 -5.42 -30.17
C ASN A 50 -35.07 -4.80 -31.36
N ASP A 51 -34.24 -5.51 -32.16
CA ASP A 51 -34.15 -6.94 -32.53
C ASP A 51 -32.76 -7.31 -33.15
N ASP A 52 -32.34 -8.55 -32.91
CA ASP A 52 -31.48 -9.50 -33.69
C ASP A 52 -30.48 -9.02 -34.78
N SER A 53 -29.18 -9.28 -34.58
CA SER A 53 -28.41 -10.18 -35.48
C SER A 53 -26.97 -10.44 -34.97
N THR A 54 -26.73 -11.70 -34.61
CA THR A 54 -25.47 -12.48 -34.69
C THR A 54 -24.16 -11.74 -35.01
N ILE A 55 -23.30 -11.59 -34.00
CA ILE A 55 -21.84 -11.65 -34.15
C ILE A 55 -21.30 -12.47 -32.98
N ASN A 56 -20.50 -13.49 -33.27
CA ASN A 56 -19.68 -14.19 -32.28
C ASN A 56 -18.69 -13.16 -31.70
N ASP A 57 -18.88 -12.80 -30.44
CA ASP A 57 -17.95 -11.95 -29.70
C ASP A 57 -17.44 -12.78 -28.52
N ASP A 58 -16.29 -13.42 -28.76
CA ASP A 58 -15.54 -14.17 -27.76
C ASP A 58 -14.58 -13.17 -27.10
N THR A 59 -15.15 -12.30 -26.28
CA THR A 59 -14.45 -11.35 -25.42
C THR A 59 -14.94 -11.57 -24.00
N THR A 60 -14.23 -12.42 -23.26
CA THR A 60 -14.46 -12.62 -21.83
C THR A 60 -14.13 -11.32 -21.10
N ASN A 61 -15.10 -10.72 -20.41
CA ASN A 61 -14.91 -9.50 -19.64
C ASN A 61 -14.16 -9.79 -18.33
N ALA A 62 -13.34 -8.83 -17.88
CA ALA A 62 -12.60 -8.91 -16.63
C ALA A 62 -13.54 -9.12 -15.43
N GLY A 63 -13.52 -10.33 -14.86
CA GLY A 63 -14.34 -10.71 -13.72
C GLY A 63 -15.32 -11.86 -13.97
N ASP A 64 -15.56 -12.26 -15.22
CA ASP A 64 -16.37 -13.44 -15.53
C ASP A 64 -15.66 -14.72 -15.11
N ILE A 65 -16.41 -15.66 -14.54
CA ILE A 65 -15.89 -16.94 -14.05
C ILE A 65 -16.21 -18.03 -15.07
N ASP A 66 -15.19 -18.57 -15.74
CA ASP A 66 -15.37 -19.65 -16.71
C ASP A 66 -15.43 -21.02 -16.02
N LEU A 67 -16.65 -21.47 -15.73
CA LEU A 67 -16.89 -22.79 -15.13
C LEU A 67 -16.99 -23.91 -16.18
N SER A 68 -16.84 -23.64 -17.48
CA SER A 68 -17.04 -24.64 -18.54
C SER A 68 -16.01 -25.79 -18.50
N THR A 69 -14.86 -25.53 -17.89
CA THR A 69 -13.74 -26.47 -17.75
C THR A 69 -13.52 -26.96 -16.31
N VAL A 70 -14.28 -26.43 -15.35
CA VAL A 70 -14.22 -26.80 -13.92
C VAL A 70 -15.12 -28.01 -13.68
N GLU A 71 -14.58 -29.07 -13.09
CA GLU A 71 -15.37 -30.26 -12.70
C GLU A 71 -16.24 -29.96 -11.47
N ASP A 72 -17.33 -30.71 -11.30
CA ASP A 72 -18.14 -30.63 -10.07
C ASP A 72 -17.27 -30.97 -8.84
N GLY A 73 -17.24 -30.10 -7.84
CA GLY A 73 -16.35 -30.26 -6.69
C GLY A 73 -16.32 -29.08 -5.72
N THR A 74 -15.46 -29.20 -4.71
CA THR A 74 -15.18 -28.17 -3.71
C THR A 74 -13.75 -27.69 -3.86
N TYR A 75 -13.55 -26.38 -3.87
CA TYR A 75 -12.29 -25.71 -4.17
C TYR A 75 -11.96 -24.69 -3.09
N GLU A 76 -10.68 -24.52 -2.78
CA GLU A 76 -10.20 -23.56 -1.76
C GLU A 76 -9.17 -22.62 -2.38
N GLY A 77 -9.30 -21.33 -2.07
CA GLY A 77 -8.38 -20.29 -2.53
C GLY A 77 -8.18 -19.24 -1.46
N ILE A 78 -7.08 -18.50 -1.57
CA ILE A 78 -6.70 -17.44 -0.63
C ILE A 78 -6.49 -16.17 -1.43
N GLY A 79 -6.96 -15.06 -0.88
CA GLY A 79 -6.68 -13.71 -1.34
C GLY A 79 -6.22 -12.83 -0.18
N HIS A 80 -5.71 -11.65 -0.49
CA HIS A 80 -5.02 -10.82 0.50
C HIS A 80 -5.82 -9.56 0.82
N GLY A 81 -6.43 -9.55 2.01
CA GLY A 81 -7.22 -8.45 2.53
C GLY A 81 -6.40 -7.42 3.32
N ARG A 82 -7.09 -6.43 3.88
CA ARG A 82 -6.50 -5.33 4.66
C ARG A 82 -5.92 -5.81 5.99
N ASN A 83 -6.57 -6.75 6.66
CA ASN A 83 -6.17 -7.25 7.97
C ASN A 83 -5.49 -8.63 7.92
N GLY A 84 -5.36 -9.23 6.75
CA GLY A 84 -4.71 -10.52 6.57
C GLY A 84 -5.28 -11.32 5.39
N GLU A 85 -5.01 -12.61 5.38
CA GLU A 85 -5.53 -13.54 4.37
C GLU A 85 -7.06 -13.68 4.49
N VAL A 86 -7.73 -13.72 3.35
CA VAL A 86 -9.15 -14.06 3.18
C VAL A 86 -9.20 -15.40 2.45
N ALA A 87 -9.68 -16.43 3.13
CA ALA A 87 -9.83 -17.76 2.56
C ALA A 87 -11.26 -17.96 2.04
N VAL A 88 -11.39 -18.48 0.83
CA VAL A 88 -12.67 -18.77 0.19
C VAL A 88 -12.76 -20.26 -0.14
N THR A 89 -13.91 -20.86 0.17
CA THR A 89 -14.28 -22.20 -0.29
C THR A 89 -15.45 -22.09 -1.25
N VAL A 90 -15.35 -22.73 -2.41
CA VAL A 90 -16.34 -22.66 -3.50
C VAL A 90 -16.85 -24.06 -3.83
N GLU A 91 -18.17 -24.24 -3.90
CA GLU A 91 -18.79 -25.47 -4.39
C GLU A 91 -19.35 -25.28 -5.80
N VAL A 92 -18.88 -26.07 -6.77
CA VAL A 92 -19.33 -26.02 -8.17
C VAL A 92 -20.13 -27.28 -8.50
N SER A 93 -21.30 -27.14 -9.11
CA SER A 93 -22.04 -28.25 -9.71
C SER A 93 -22.81 -27.84 -10.97
N ASN A 94 -22.80 -28.70 -11.99
CA ASN A 94 -23.43 -28.45 -13.28
C ASN A 94 -22.98 -27.12 -13.93
N ASN A 95 -21.68 -26.81 -13.81
CA ASN A 95 -21.07 -25.57 -14.30
C ASN A 95 -21.65 -24.29 -13.66
N GLU A 96 -22.20 -24.37 -12.44
CA GLU A 96 -22.68 -23.23 -11.65
C GLU A 96 -22.02 -23.24 -10.27
N ILE A 97 -21.74 -22.05 -9.71
CA ILE A 97 -21.33 -21.93 -8.31
C ILE A 97 -22.58 -22.09 -7.43
N THR A 98 -22.60 -23.15 -6.64
CA THR A 98 -23.72 -23.49 -5.76
C THR A 98 -23.56 -22.94 -4.36
N ASP A 99 -22.31 -22.74 -3.90
CA ASP A 99 -22.02 -22.14 -2.60
C ASP A 99 -20.65 -21.45 -2.56
N ILE A 100 -20.54 -20.41 -1.74
CA ILE A 100 -19.29 -19.69 -1.45
C ILE A 100 -19.26 -19.42 0.04
N THR A 101 -18.20 -19.86 0.72
CA THR A 101 -17.97 -19.53 2.14
C THR A 101 -16.65 -18.80 2.30
N VAL A 102 -16.63 -17.77 3.15
CA VAL A 102 -15.46 -16.91 3.37
C VAL A 102 -15.03 -16.99 4.83
N ASP A 103 -13.74 -17.21 5.07
CA ASP A 103 -13.09 -17.11 6.38
C ASP A 103 -12.09 -15.95 6.35
N HIS A 104 -12.21 -15.00 7.29
CA HIS A 104 -11.43 -13.76 7.27
C HIS A 104 -11.19 -13.19 8.66
N GLU A 105 -10.09 -12.45 8.82
CA GLU A 105 -9.75 -11.66 10.02
C GLU A 105 -10.03 -10.15 9.83
N GLU A 106 -10.87 -9.82 8.84
CA GLU A 106 -11.28 -8.44 8.55
C GLU A 106 -12.17 -7.83 9.64
N THR A 107 -12.36 -6.52 9.56
CA THR A 107 -13.13 -5.78 10.56
C THR A 107 -14.63 -6.04 10.35
N PRO A 108 -15.34 -6.74 11.27
CA PRO A 108 -16.71 -7.22 11.03
C PRO A 108 -17.70 -6.09 10.74
N GLU A 109 -17.50 -4.90 11.33
CA GLU A 109 -18.35 -3.72 11.13
C GLU A 109 -18.44 -3.24 9.67
N PHE A 110 -17.47 -3.58 8.81
CA PHE A 110 -17.47 -3.20 7.40
C PHE A 110 -17.91 -4.33 6.46
N ILE A 111 -17.94 -5.58 6.93
CA ILE A 111 -18.13 -6.77 6.09
C ILE A 111 -19.46 -7.45 6.36
N ASP A 112 -19.83 -7.61 7.63
CA ASP A 112 -20.94 -8.49 8.05
C ASP A 112 -22.29 -8.09 7.44
N GLU A 113 -22.53 -6.79 7.20
CA GLU A 113 -23.81 -6.32 6.64
C GLU A 113 -23.91 -6.54 5.12
N GLY A 114 -22.79 -6.57 4.39
CA GLY A 114 -22.78 -6.65 2.92
C GLY A 114 -22.24 -7.95 2.33
N LEU A 115 -21.62 -8.82 3.13
CA LEU A 115 -20.96 -10.03 2.64
C LEU A 115 -21.94 -11.01 2.00
N ASP A 116 -23.06 -11.32 2.66
CA ASP A 116 -24.04 -12.27 2.14
C ASP A 116 -24.62 -11.80 0.81
N ASP A 117 -24.99 -10.51 0.70
CA ASP A 117 -25.52 -9.92 -0.53
C ASP A 117 -24.48 -9.93 -1.65
N TYR A 118 -23.21 -9.65 -1.33
CA TYR A 118 -22.10 -9.69 -2.29
C TYR A 118 -21.87 -11.10 -2.84
N LEU A 119 -21.86 -12.11 -1.97
CA LEU A 119 -21.67 -13.51 -2.38
C LEU A 119 -22.87 -14.06 -3.17
N GLU A 120 -24.10 -13.68 -2.81
CA GLU A 120 -25.28 -14.03 -3.59
C GLU A 120 -25.26 -13.40 -4.99
N ALA A 121 -24.80 -12.13 -5.11
CA ALA A 121 -24.64 -11.50 -6.41
C ALA A 121 -23.62 -12.22 -7.30
N ILE A 122 -22.45 -12.61 -6.74
CA ILE A 122 -21.44 -13.38 -7.47
C ILE A 122 -22.01 -14.72 -7.96
N LYS A 123 -22.75 -15.43 -7.09
CA LYS A 123 -23.39 -16.71 -7.45
C LYS A 123 -24.45 -16.54 -8.54
N ALA A 124 -25.26 -15.50 -8.45
CA ALA A 124 -26.34 -15.24 -9.40
C ALA A 124 -25.81 -14.85 -10.79
N GLU A 125 -24.76 -14.04 -10.85
CA GLU A 125 -24.15 -13.59 -12.11
C GLU A 125 -23.12 -14.57 -12.67
N GLY A 126 -22.55 -15.45 -11.83
CA GLY A 126 -21.39 -16.27 -12.21
C GLY A 126 -20.16 -15.41 -12.53
N SER A 127 -20.07 -14.23 -11.92
CA SER A 127 -19.07 -13.21 -12.22
C SER A 127 -18.75 -12.42 -10.94
N THR A 128 -17.50 -11.99 -10.82
CA THR A 128 -17.05 -11.07 -9.76
C THR A 128 -17.27 -9.60 -10.13
N ASN A 129 -17.80 -9.32 -11.32
CA ASN A 129 -18.16 -7.98 -11.78
C ASN A 129 -19.52 -7.53 -11.21
N VAL A 130 -19.61 -7.55 -9.88
CA VAL A 130 -20.78 -7.12 -9.10
C VAL A 130 -20.37 -5.99 -8.15
N ASP A 131 -21.35 -5.24 -7.65
CA ASP A 131 -21.07 -4.12 -6.74
C ASP A 131 -20.32 -4.60 -5.50
N GLN A 132 -19.21 -3.95 -5.18
CA GLN A 132 -18.38 -4.28 -4.02
C GLN A 132 -19.09 -3.92 -2.70
N ILE A 133 -18.65 -4.53 -1.60
CA ILE A 133 -19.15 -4.21 -0.26
C ILE A 133 -18.74 -2.77 0.08
N SER A 134 -19.73 -1.93 0.41
CA SER A 134 -19.50 -0.51 0.68
C SER A 134 -18.55 -0.31 1.86
N GLY A 135 -17.47 0.46 1.66
CA GLY A 135 -16.46 0.70 2.68
C GLY A 135 -15.46 -0.44 2.88
N ALA A 136 -15.53 -1.51 2.08
CA ALA A 136 -14.68 -2.69 2.19
C ALA A 136 -14.05 -3.13 0.85
N THR A 137 -13.62 -2.16 0.05
CA THR A 137 -13.00 -2.38 -1.27
C THR A 137 -11.86 -3.40 -1.26
N MET A 138 -10.94 -3.31 -0.29
CA MET A 138 -9.82 -4.25 -0.19
C MET A 138 -10.28 -5.69 0.10
N THR A 139 -11.28 -5.85 0.96
CA THR A 139 -11.83 -7.17 1.29
C THR A 139 -12.63 -7.74 0.13
N SER A 140 -13.41 -6.93 -0.59
CA SER A 140 -14.07 -7.36 -1.82
C SER A 140 -13.07 -7.79 -2.89
N GLY A 141 -11.95 -7.06 -3.03
CA GLY A 141 -10.84 -7.44 -3.89
C GLY A 141 -10.20 -8.78 -3.50
N ALA A 142 -9.94 -8.98 -2.21
CA ALA A 142 -9.38 -10.22 -1.67
C ALA A 142 -10.31 -11.43 -1.87
N ILE A 143 -11.63 -11.26 -1.71
CA ILE A 143 -12.61 -12.32 -2.01
C ILE A 143 -12.57 -12.68 -3.50
N LYS A 144 -12.49 -11.68 -4.38
CA LYS A 144 -12.35 -11.88 -5.82
C LYS A 144 -11.06 -12.64 -6.15
N GLU A 145 -9.90 -12.22 -5.62
CA GLU A 145 -8.62 -12.93 -5.78
C GLU A 145 -8.71 -14.38 -5.31
N ALA A 146 -9.25 -14.61 -4.11
CA ALA A 146 -9.42 -15.94 -3.53
C ALA A 146 -10.32 -16.84 -4.38
N LEU A 147 -11.36 -16.30 -5.00
CA LEU A 147 -12.30 -17.04 -5.85
C LEU A 147 -11.65 -17.56 -7.13
N PHE A 148 -10.87 -16.72 -7.82
CA PHE A 148 -10.12 -17.14 -9.01
C PHE A 148 -9.02 -18.14 -8.65
N ASN A 149 -8.31 -17.90 -7.55
CA ASN A 149 -7.32 -18.85 -7.02
C ASN A 149 -7.93 -20.22 -6.69
N ALA A 150 -9.14 -20.24 -6.10
CA ALA A 150 -9.85 -21.49 -5.79
C ALA A 150 -10.16 -22.28 -7.06
N LEU A 151 -10.66 -21.60 -8.09
CA LEU A 151 -11.11 -22.23 -9.33
C LEU A 151 -9.98 -22.55 -10.30
N GLY A 152 -8.73 -22.24 -9.92
CA GLY A 152 -7.56 -22.40 -10.79
C GLY A 152 -7.66 -21.56 -12.07
N GLN A 153 -8.43 -20.47 -11.99
CA GLN A 153 -8.61 -19.53 -13.08
C GLN A 153 -7.65 -18.38 -12.88
N GLU A 154 -7.09 -17.91 -13.99
CA GLU A 154 -6.31 -16.69 -13.96
C GLU A 154 -7.27 -15.54 -13.68
N LEU A 155 -6.99 -14.76 -12.64
CA LEU A 155 -7.71 -13.52 -12.41
C LEU A 155 -7.30 -12.56 -13.52
N VAL A 156 -8.00 -12.65 -14.65
CA VAL A 156 -7.92 -11.65 -15.71
C VAL A 156 -8.58 -10.41 -15.12
N SER A 157 -7.76 -9.57 -14.50
CA SER A 157 -8.13 -8.16 -14.35
C SER A 157 -8.32 -7.61 -15.78
N ALA A 158 -8.84 -6.39 -15.95
CA ALA A 158 -8.79 -5.81 -17.31
C ALA A 158 -7.35 -5.73 -17.84
N ASP A 159 -6.37 -6.10 -17.01
CA ASP A 159 -4.96 -6.06 -17.22
C ASP A 159 -4.26 -7.42 -16.99
N ALA A 160 -3.37 -7.75 -17.94
CA ALA A 160 -2.37 -8.83 -18.01
C ALA A 160 -2.79 -10.26 -18.48
N ASP A 161 -2.27 -10.63 -19.66
CA ASP A 161 -1.80 -11.98 -20.02
C ASP A 161 -0.31 -11.89 -20.41
N SER A 162 0.45 -12.94 -20.08
CA SER A 162 1.90 -13.02 -20.02
C SER A 162 2.52 -13.70 -21.25
N GLY A 163 3.77 -13.32 -21.58
CA GLY A 163 4.54 -14.00 -22.63
C GLY A 163 6.03 -13.79 -22.48
N ALA A 164 6.69 -14.72 -21.81
CA ALA A 164 8.14 -14.78 -21.62
C ALA A 164 8.93 -14.85 -22.95
N SER A 165 10.07 -14.15 -22.98
CA SER A 165 11.28 -14.69 -23.60
C SER A 165 12.51 -14.26 -22.81
N GLU A 166 13.37 -15.26 -22.57
CA GLU A 166 14.71 -15.16 -21.98
C GLU A 166 15.54 -14.04 -22.63
N ASP A 167 16.38 -13.37 -21.83
CA ASP A 167 17.80 -13.05 -22.11
C ASP A 167 18.34 -11.97 -21.13
N GLY A 168 19.16 -12.39 -20.15
CA GLY A 168 20.40 -11.71 -19.70
C GLY A 168 20.37 -10.35 -18.94
N GLU A 169 20.72 -10.43 -17.64
CA GLU A 169 21.57 -9.50 -16.83
C GLU A 169 21.27 -7.99 -16.75
N GLU A 170 20.78 -7.50 -15.60
CA GLU A 170 21.52 -6.78 -14.51
C GLU A 170 20.51 -6.05 -13.59
N GLY A 171 20.60 -6.27 -12.27
CA GLY A 171 19.86 -5.52 -11.24
C GLY A 171 18.39 -5.88 -11.09
N GLY A 172 18.04 -6.73 -10.11
CA GLY A 172 16.68 -7.18 -9.86
C GLY A 172 15.75 -6.07 -9.38
N TRP A 173 15.02 -5.46 -10.32
CA TRP A 173 13.82 -4.68 -10.07
C TRP A 173 12.62 -5.62 -10.19
N ALA A 174 11.89 -5.81 -9.09
CA ALA A 174 10.67 -6.61 -9.11
C ALA A 174 9.61 -5.86 -9.95
N SER A 175 9.45 -6.33 -11.19
CA SER A 175 8.41 -5.92 -12.12
C SER A 175 7.11 -6.64 -11.78
N THR A 176 6.07 -5.86 -11.48
CA THR A 176 4.67 -6.30 -11.39
C THR A 176 3.90 -5.65 -12.53
N THR A 177 3.47 -6.46 -13.49
CA THR A 177 2.85 -6.01 -14.75
C THR A 177 1.33 -5.81 -14.58
N SER A 178 0.85 -4.57 -14.73
CA SER A 178 -0.54 -4.18 -15.03
C SER A 178 -0.57 -3.52 -16.43
N ASP A 179 -1.73 -3.29 -17.06
CA ASP A 179 -1.85 -2.78 -18.45
C ASP A 179 -1.50 -1.29 -18.58
N TYR A 180 -1.05 -0.71 -17.49
CA TYR A 180 -0.23 0.49 -17.47
C TYR A 180 1.23 0.10 -17.22
N ASP A 181 1.77 -0.77 -18.08
CA ASP A 181 3.21 -1.00 -18.15
C ASP A 181 3.84 0.23 -18.81
N VAL A 182 3.95 1.30 -18.03
CA VAL A 182 4.73 2.47 -18.44
C VAL A 182 6.19 2.14 -18.24
N SER A 183 6.97 2.28 -19.30
CA SER A 183 8.42 2.25 -19.12
C SER A 183 8.84 3.41 -18.20
N PRO A 184 10.00 3.31 -17.53
CA PRO A 184 10.53 4.44 -16.77
C PRO A 184 10.63 5.74 -17.57
N GLU A 185 10.94 5.65 -18.86
CA GLU A 185 10.96 6.80 -19.78
C GLU A 185 9.56 7.37 -20.03
N GLU A 186 8.56 6.52 -20.24
CA GLU A 186 7.16 6.97 -20.41
C GLU A 186 6.59 7.58 -19.13
N ALA A 187 6.94 7.02 -17.97
CA ALA A 187 6.59 7.60 -16.67
C ALA A 187 7.22 8.99 -16.50
N LEU A 188 8.47 9.18 -16.92
CA LEU A 188 9.14 10.49 -16.89
C LEU A 188 8.47 11.53 -17.80
N GLU A 189 7.85 11.10 -18.90
CA GLU A 189 7.05 12.00 -19.75
C GLU A 189 5.72 12.41 -19.09
N ARG A 190 5.20 11.60 -18.16
CA ARG A 190 3.93 11.83 -17.45
C ARG A 190 4.10 12.60 -16.14
N GLU A 191 5.15 12.31 -15.40
CA GLU A 191 5.41 12.90 -14.08
C GLU A 191 6.23 14.19 -14.18
N ASP A 192 5.75 15.25 -13.51
CA ASP A 192 6.53 16.48 -13.34
C ASP A 192 7.40 16.39 -12.08
N LEU A 193 8.64 15.94 -12.21
CA LEU A 193 9.59 15.89 -11.08
C LEU A 193 10.10 17.26 -10.64
N SER A 194 9.89 18.30 -11.45
CA SER A 194 10.35 19.66 -11.18
C SER A 194 9.37 20.48 -10.33
N ALA A 195 8.21 19.89 -10.01
CA ALA A 195 7.15 20.51 -9.22
C ALA A 195 6.71 21.89 -9.78
N ASN A 196 6.57 22.02 -11.10
CA ASN A 196 6.11 23.26 -11.73
C ASN A 196 4.59 23.44 -11.61
N GLY A 197 3.86 22.35 -11.35
CA GLY A 197 2.41 22.36 -11.13
C GLY A 197 2.00 22.91 -9.78
N GLU A 198 0.72 22.66 -9.46
CA GLU A 198 0.12 22.86 -8.15
C GLU A 198 -0.48 21.53 -7.71
N ALA A 199 -0.37 21.20 -6.42
CA ALA A 199 -1.06 20.09 -5.80
C ALA A 199 -2.57 20.15 -6.08
N ALA A 200 -3.20 19.00 -6.32
CA ALA A 200 -4.62 18.90 -6.64
C ALA A 200 -5.52 19.47 -5.54
N LYS A 201 -5.06 19.45 -4.29
CA LYS A 201 -5.75 20.02 -3.12
C LYS A 201 -5.18 21.38 -2.67
N GLY A 202 -4.30 21.98 -3.47
CA GLY A 202 -3.68 23.27 -3.13
C GLY A 202 -2.74 23.21 -1.93
N SER A 203 -2.20 22.04 -1.59
CA SER A 203 -1.19 21.86 -0.54
C SER A 203 0.19 22.41 -0.91
N THR A 204 0.47 22.61 -2.20
CA THR A 204 1.71 23.26 -2.65
C THR A 204 1.80 24.66 -2.05
N ILE A 205 2.91 24.92 -1.37
CA ILE A 205 3.15 26.19 -0.69
C ILE A 205 3.60 27.22 -1.73
N ALA A 206 2.65 28.05 -2.17
CA ALA A 206 2.90 29.11 -3.14
C ALA A 206 3.82 30.22 -2.58
N ASP A 207 4.42 30.99 -3.49
CA ASP A 207 5.20 32.20 -3.20
C ASP A 207 6.46 32.02 -2.33
N VAL A 208 6.95 30.78 -2.19
CA VAL A 208 8.25 30.45 -1.58
C VAL A 208 9.12 29.74 -2.61
N ASP A 209 10.37 30.17 -2.77
CA ASP A 209 11.33 29.51 -3.64
C ASP A 209 11.62 28.09 -3.12
N LYS A 210 11.33 27.07 -3.94
CA LYS A 210 11.39 25.65 -3.56
C LYS A 210 12.79 25.24 -3.08
N SER A 211 13.84 25.79 -3.68
CA SER A 211 15.24 25.44 -3.37
C SER A 211 15.91 26.43 -2.42
N ASP A 212 15.13 27.08 -1.56
CA ASP A 212 15.68 27.99 -0.55
C ASP A 212 16.20 27.21 0.67
N ASP A 213 17.45 27.44 1.08
CA ASP A 213 18.04 26.78 2.27
C ASP A 213 17.23 27.02 3.56
N GLU A 214 16.44 28.10 3.64
CA GLU A 214 15.52 28.40 4.75
C GLU A 214 14.04 28.11 4.39
N TRP A 215 13.76 27.25 3.40
CA TRP A 215 12.41 26.99 2.89
C TRP A 215 11.45 26.64 4.00
N VAL A 216 11.78 25.72 4.92
CA VAL A 216 10.88 25.32 6.03
C VAL A 216 10.40 26.53 6.83
N LYS A 217 11.31 27.46 7.15
CA LYS A 217 10.99 28.68 7.90
C LYS A 217 10.10 29.62 7.08
N LYS A 218 10.42 29.83 5.80
CA LYS A 218 9.65 30.72 4.91
C LYS A 218 8.28 30.16 4.58
N ALA A 219 8.19 28.86 4.35
CA ALA A 219 6.96 28.11 4.15
C ALA A 219 6.07 28.17 5.38
N ALA A 220 6.64 28.01 6.58
CA ALA A 220 5.91 28.19 7.84
C ALA A 220 5.36 29.62 7.99
N GLU A 221 6.15 30.65 7.69
CA GLU A 221 5.70 32.05 7.70
C GLU A 221 4.59 32.30 6.67
N ALA A 222 4.74 31.79 5.43
CA ALA A 222 3.78 31.98 4.34
C ALA A 222 2.43 31.31 4.61
N THR A 223 2.44 30.13 5.23
CA THR A 223 1.24 29.35 5.55
C THR A 223 0.61 29.71 6.89
N ASN A 224 1.28 30.54 7.71
CA ASN A 224 0.96 30.72 9.13
C ASN A 224 0.94 29.37 9.88
N ALA A 225 1.91 28.50 9.59
CA ALA A 225 2.04 27.21 10.24
C ALA A 225 2.16 27.38 11.76
N ILE A 226 1.57 26.42 12.48
CA ILE A 226 1.57 26.40 13.95
C ILE A 226 2.67 25.46 14.42
N GLU A 227 3.44 25.89 15.41
CA GLU A 227 4.40 25.09 16.18
C GLU A 227 4.05 25.14 17.68
N GLY A 228 4.60 24.25 18.50
CA GLY A 228 4.42 24.29 19.95
C GLY A 228 3.23 23.49 20.48
N ASP A 229 2.62 24.02 21.55
CA ASP A 229 1.63 23.33 22.38
C ASP A 229 0.19 23.35 21.84
N THR A 230 -0.03 23.78 20.59
CA THR A 230 -1.38 23.79 20.01
C THR A 230 -1.84 22.37 19.69
N TYR A 231 -3.01 21.99 20.16
CA TYR A 231 -3.58 20.67 19.91
C TYR A 231 -4.16 20.54 18.49
N VAL A 232 -3.80 19.43 17.84
CA VAL A 232 -4.33 18.96 16.56
C VAL A 232 -5.12 17.68 16.80
N LYS A 233 -6.31 17.58 16.18
CA LYS A 233 -7.07 16.34 16.12
C LYS A 233 -6.56 15.51 14.95
N LEU A 234 -6.13 14.30 15.22
CA LEU A 234 -5.75 13.26 14.25
C LEU A 234 -6.88 12.21 14.18
N ASP A 235 -6.73 11.15 13.37
CA ASP A 235 -7.75 10.08 13.20
C ASP A 235 -8.29 9.57 14.56
N ARG A 236 -7.47 8.84 15.32
CA ARG A 236 -7.82 8.35 16.67
C ARG A 236 -6.97 8.97 17.76
N GLY A 237 -6.69 10.28 17.66
CA GLY A 237 -5.82 10.96 18.61
C GLY A 237 -5.99 12.48 18.67
N VAL A 238 -5.50 13.06 19.76
CA VAL A 238 -5.37 14.50 19.95
C VAL A 238 -3.99 14.76 20.57
N LEU A 239 -3.11 15.42 19.83
CA LEU A 239 -1.72 15.67 20.21
C LEU A 239 -1.37 17.14 19.95
N THR A 240 -0.43 17.71 20.70
CA THR A 240 0.15 19.00 20.33
C THR A 240 1.03 18.86 19.09
N VAL A 241 1.31 19.96 18.39
CA VAL A 241 2.27 19.95 17.26
C VAL A 241 3.62 19.41 17.71
N ASP A 242 4.13 19.84 18.87
CA ASP A 242 5.40 19.32 19.42
C ASP A 242 5.34 17.82 19.70
N GLN A 243 4.21 17.29 20.19
CA GLN A 243 4.05 15.86 20.40
C GLN A 243 4.08 15.08 19.09
N ILE A 244 3.51 15.62 18.01
CA ILE A 244 3.55 15.00 16.68
C ILE A 244 4.98 14.99 16.14
N ASP A 245 5.69 16.12 16.22
CA ASP A 245 7.08 16.23 15.76
C ASP A 245 8.00 15.26 16.54
N HIS A 246 7.86 15.20 17.87
CA HIS A 246 8.61 14.25 18.70
C HIS A 246 8.23 12.79 18.45
N PHE A 247 6.95 12.51 18.14
CA PHE A 247 6.50 11.17 17.77
C PHE A 247 7.17 10.70 16.47
N LEU A 248 7.17 11.52 15.41
CA LEU A 248 7.80 11.19 14.13
C LEU A 248 9.32 11.05 14.25
N LYS A 249 9.97 11.87 15.09
CA LYS A 249 11.41 11.76 15.39
C LYS A 249 11.78 10.51 16.18
N ALA A 250 10.85 9.93 16.94
CA ALA A 250 11.11 8.73 17.75
C ALA A 250 10.95 7.43 16.95
N MET A 251 10.44 7.50 15.71
CA MET A 251 10.27 6.34 14.86
C MET A 251 11.64 5.75 14.49
N PRO A 252 11.84 4.42 14.59
CA PRO A 252 13.12 3.76 14.28
C PRO A 252 13.31 3.56 12.77
N ILE A 253 12.85 4.52 11.97
CA ILE A 253 12.87 4.52 10.50
C ILE A 253 13.08 5.97 10.03
N GLU A 254 13.79 6.14 8.93
CA GLU A 254 13.88 7.44 8.25
C GLU A 254 12.67 7.62 7.35
N LEU A 255 11.91 8.67 7.60
CA LEU A 255 10.69 9.04 6.91
C LEU A 255 10.95 10.24 6.01
N THR A 256 10.51 10.15 4.77
CA THR A 256 10.46 11.27 3.82
C THR A 256 9.04 11.36 3.26
N TYR A 257 8.55 12.57 3.03
CA TYR A 257 7.27 12.84 2.38
C TYR A 257 7.47 13.86 1.25
N ALA A 258 6.97 13.52 0.07
CA ALA A 258 6.78 14.44 -1.04
C ALA A 258 5.30 14.51 -1.42
N ASP A 259 4.81 15.71 -1.73
CA ASP A 259 3.40 15.91 -2.07
C ASP A 259 3.04 15.40 -3.47
N ASP A 260 1.76 15.51 -3.83
CA ASP A 260 1.24 15.11 -5.13
C ASP A 260 1.75 15.98 -6.30
N ASN A 261 2.42 17.10 -6.01
CA ASN A 261 3.15 17.93 -6.97
C ASN A 261 4.64 17.58 -7.03
N ASN A 262 5.07 16.47 -6.43
CA ASN A 262 6.46 16.01 -6.41
C ASN A 262 7.43 17.01 -5.76
N GLN A 263 6.97 17.78 -4.77
CA GLN A 263 7.82 18.61 -3.92
C GLN A 263 8.15 17.86 -2.63
N PHE A 264 9.43 17.77 -2.27
CA PHE A 264 9.89 17.16 -1.02
C PHE A 264 9.61 18.11 0.15
N LEU A 265 8.65 17.79 1.03
CA LEU A 265 8.18 18.73 2.07
C LEU A 265 8.67 18.41 3.48
N TYR A 266 8.91 17.14 3.79
CA TYR A 266 9.18 16.73 5.16
C TYR A 266 10.08 15.50 5.24
N TYR A 267 11.00 15.50 6.20
CA TYR A 267 11.68 14.30 6.67
C TYR A 267 11.86 14.34 8.20
N ASN A 268 11.89 13.18 8.86
CA ASN A 268 12.12 13.12 10.30
C ASN A 268 13.63 13.25 10.64
N ASN A 269 14.09 14.48 10.84
CA ASN A 269 15.49 14.77 11.18
C ASN A 269 15.86 14.34 12.62
N HIS A 270 15.95 13.03 12.86
CA HIS A 270 16.23 12.44 14.17
C HIS A 270 17.72 12.06 14.37
N ILE A 271 18.50 12.05 13.28
CA ILE A 271 19.93 11.76 13.26
C ILE A 271 20.67 13.10 13.07
N GLU A 272 21.46 13.52 14.06
CA GLU A 272 22.13 14.84 14.05
C GLU A 272 23.23 14.95 12.99
N ASP A 273 23.93 13.85 12.70
CA ASP A 273 24.95 13.78 11.65
C ASP A 273 24.36 13.11 10.39
N PRO A 274 24.16 13.86 9.28
CA PRO A 274 23.60 13.31 8.05
C PRO A 274 24.38 12.13 7.46
N THR A 275 25.65 11.95 7.86
CA THR A 275 26.48 10.83 7.41
C THR A 275 26.16 9.51 8.11
N GLU A 276 25.40 9.56 9.21
CA GLU A 276 24.90 8.38 9.93
C GLU A 276 23.52 7.93 9.42
N MET A 277 22.86 8.73 8.56
CA MET A 277 21.59 8.38 7.93
C MET A 277 21.77 7.30 6.85
N LEU A 278 20.81 6.39 6.74
CA LEU A 278 20.70 5.38 5.70
C LEU A 278 20.37 6.00 4.34
N GLY A 279 19.48 7.00 4.33
CA GLY A 279 19.24 7.89 3.21
C GLY A 279 19.57 9.33 3.61
N THR A 280 20.78 9.77 3.31
CA THR A 280 21.25 11.12 3.68
C THR A 280 20.26 12.20 3.24
N ARG A 281 19.89 13.05 4.20
CA ARG A 281 19.14 14.29 3.98
C ARG A 281 19.90 15.46 4.59
N LEU A 282 19.98 16.56 3.85
CA LEU A 282 20.50 17.83 4.34
C LEU A 282 19.33 18.76 4.65
N PRO A 283 19.38 19.56 5.74
CA PRO A 283 18.27 20.42 6.12
C PRO A 283 17.75 21.36 5.01
N GLY A 284 18.65 21.84 4.13
CA GLY A 284 18.28 22.73 3.02
C GLY A 284 17.54 22.05 1.87
N GLN A 285 17.43 20.71 1.86
CA GLN A 285 16.71 19.99 0.81
C GLN A 285 15.19 19.99 1.02
N ALA A 286 14.72 20.21 2.25
CA ALA A 286 13.28 20.32 2.48
C ALA A 286 12.75 21.55 1.74
N GLY A 287 11.83 21.32 0.81
CA GLY A 287 11.30 22.28 -0.14
C GLY A 287 11.66 21.97 -1.58
N ASP A 288 12.76 21.26 -1.84
CA ASP A 288 13.24 21.00 -3.19
C ASP A 288 12.24 20.18 -4.02
N PRO A 289 12.17 20.40 -5.34
CA PRO A 289 11.53 19.43 -6.23
C PRO A 289 12.28 18.10 -6.22
N LEU A 290 11.58 16.99 -6.46
CA LEU A 290 12.21 15.67 -6.48
C LEU A 290 13.34 15.56 -7.52
N GLU A 291 13.27 16.31 -8.61
CA GLU A 291 14.36 16.45 -9.59
C GLU A 291 15.66 16.96 -8.93
N ALA A 292 15.60 17.94 -8.03
CA ALA A 292 16.79 18.57 -7.46
C ALA A 292 17.50 17.73 -6.39
N VAL A 293 16.79 16.76 -5.79
CA VAL A 293 17.33 15.87 -4.75
C VAL A 293 17.77 14.51 -5.28
N HIS A 294 17.65 14.28 -6.58
CA HIS A 294 18.06 13.06 -7.26
C HIS A 294 19.10 13.35 -8.36
N PRO A 295 20.00 12.40 -8.68
CA PRO A 295 20.85 12.51 -9.87
C PRO A 295 20.03 12.35 -11.17
N GLU A 296 20.39 13.08 -12.23
CA GLU A 296 19.70 13.05 -13.54
C GLU A 296 19.48 11.64 -14.10
N GLY A 297 20.46 10.74 -13.94
CA GLY A 297 20.34 9.35 -14.40
C GLY A 297 19.30 8.50 -13.66
N THR A 298 18.68 9.01 -12.59
CA THR A 298 17.67 8.28 -11.81
C THR A 298 16.25 8.80 -12.03
N TYR A 299 16.08 9.90 -12.77
CA TYR A 299 14.78 10.56 -12.92
C TYR A 299 13.70 9.63 -13.49
N ALA A 300 14.03 8.81 -14.49
CA ALA A 300 13.11 7.85 -15.06
C ALA A 300 12.58 6.86 -14.01
N ASN A 301 13.45 6.35 -13.15
CA ASN A 301 13.07 5.41 -12.09
C ASN A 301 12.25 6.09 -10.99
N VAL A 302 12.60 7.33 -10.61
CA VAL A 302 11.85 8.11 -9.64
C VAL A 302 10.43 8.37 -10.17
N ALA A 303 10.31 8.83 -11.41
CA ALA A 303 9.04 9.03 -12.08
C ALA A 303 8.23 7.74 -12.17
N TRP A 304 8.88 6.62 -12.49
CA TRP A 304 8.23 5.31 -12.50
C TRP A 304 7.63 4.95 -11.14
N VAL A 305 8.42 5.02 -10.06
CA VAL A 305 7.94 4.72 -8.70
C VAL A 305 6.73 5.59 -8.34
N ILE A 306 6.81 6.89 -8.62
CA ILE A 306 5.71 7.83 -8.35
C ILE A 306 4.49 7.44 -9.17
N ASN A 307 4.65 7.16 -10.46
CA ASN A 307 3.54 6.85 -11.35
C ASN A 307 2.82 5.55 -10.94
N GLN A 308 3.59 4.50 -10.62
CA GLN A 308 3.04 3.23 -10.15
C GLN A 308 2.18 3.38 -8.90
N LEU A 309 2.59 4.27 -7.98
CA LEU A 309 1.81 4.57 -6.78
C LEU A 309 0.64 5.51 -7.12
N ARG A 310 0.88 6.62 -7.82
CA ARG A 310 -0.14 7.62 -8.17
C ARG A 310 -1.35 7.02 -8.88
N GLU A 311 -1.10 6.13 -9.83
CA GLU A 311 -2.12 5.43 -10.61
C GLU A 311 -2.62 4.14 -9.93
N LYS A 312 -2.12 3.84 -8.72
CA LYS A 312 -2.50 2.67 -7.89
C LYS A 312 -2.26 1.32 -8.57
N HIS A 313 -1.17 1.19 -9.33
CA HIS A 313 -0.74 -0.09 -9.90
C HIS A 313 -0.16 -1.03 -8.84
N THR A 314 0.31 -0.48 -7.72
CA THR A 314 0.74 -1.23 -6.55
C THR A 314 0.49 -0.42 -5.26
N ASP A 315 0.31 -1.11 -4.15
CA ASP A 315 0.18 -0.50 -2.83
C ASP A 315 1.52 0.05 -2.31
N ASN A 316 2.62 -0.62 -2.67
CA ASN A 316 3.96 -0.22 -2.29
C ASN A 316 5.03 -0.68 -3.29
N ILE A 317 6.17 0.02 -3.25
CA ILE A 317 7.39 -0.41 -3.94
C ILE A 317 8.47 -0.62 -2.89
N ARG A 318 9.06 -1.81 -2.86
CA ARG A 318 10.13 -2.18 -1.94
C ARG A 318 11.42 -2.41 -2.71
N MET A 319 12.50 -1.77 -2.27
CA MET A 319 13.83 -2.00 -2.84
C MET A 319 14.88 -2.19 -1.75
N ALA A 320 15.73 -3.20 -1.93
CA ALA A 320 16.94 -3.34 -1.15
C ALA A 320 18.01 -2.44 -1.76
N VAL A 321 18.62 -1.57 -0.94
CA VAL A 321 19.64 -0.64 -1.43
C VAL A 321 21.04 -1.19 -1.11
N PRO A 322 21.91 -1.36 -2.12
CA PRO A 322 23.24 -1.95 -1.94
C PRO A 322 24.18 -1.12 -1.03
N SER A 323 23.84 0.13 -0.75
CA SER A 323 24.65 1.12 -0.02
C SER A 323 24.82 0.86 1.48
N GLY A 324 24.07 -0.07 2.06
CA GLY A 324 24.22 -0.41 3.47
C GLY A 324 25.65 -0.80 3.84
N GLY A 325 26.13 -0.35 5.00
CA GLY A 325 27.41 -0.77 5.55
C GLY A 325 27.46 -2.28 5.86
N PRO A 326 28.62 -2.80 6.27
CA PRO A 326 28.76 -4.21 6.65
C PRO A 326 27.70 -4.63 7.68
N GLY A 327 26.94 -5.68 7.37
CA GLY A 327 25.88 -6.20 8.23
C GLY A 327 24.57 -5.41 8.25
N GLN A 328 24.39 -4.43 7.35
CA GLN A 328 23.12 -3.72 7.17
C GLN A 328 22.38 -4.26 5.94
N PHE A 329 21.08 -4.47 6.10
CA PHE A 329 20.17 -4.74 4.99
C PHE A 329 19.18 -3.58 4.91
N VAL A 330 19.58 -2.55 4.17
CA VAL A 330 18.81 -1.31 4.03
C VAL A 330 17.72 -1.52 3.00
N VAL A 331 16.49 -1.26 3.41
CA VAL A 331 15.30 -1.31 2.56
C VAL A 331 14.72 0.09 2.46
N HIS A 332 14.37 0.50 1.25
CA HIS A 332 13.51 1.64 0.99
C HIS A 332 12.14 1.09 0.60
N ASP A 333 11.13 1.48 1.37
CA ASP A 333 9.73 1.21 1.08
C ASP A 333 9.04 2.51 0.71
N TYR A 334 8.37 2.52 -0.43
CA TYR A 334 7.58 3.66 -0.90
C TYR A 334 6.10 3.30 -0.89
N TYR A 335 5.26 4.14 -0.27
CA TYR A 335 3.82 3.99 -0.33
C TYR A 335 3.17 5.26 -0.89
N GLY A 336 2.14 5.05 -1.72
CA GLY A 336 1.24 6.13 -2.10
C GLY A 336 0.37 6.54 -0.92
N ILE A 337 0.20 7.83 -0.71
CA ILE A 337 -0.73 8.40 0.27
C ILE A 337 -1.96 8.84 -0.49
N TYR A 338 -3.15 8.51 0.03
CA TYR A 338 -4.42 8.88 -0.59
C TYR A 338 -5.37 9.48 0.43
N ASP A 339 -6.23 10.40 0.00
CA ASP A 339 -7.34 10.89 0.82
C ASP A 339 -8.48 9.87 0.90
N ASP A 340 -9.51 10.17 1.70
CA ASP A 340 -10.69 9.31 1.89
C ASP A 340 -11.47 9.06 0.60
N ASP A 341 -11.34 9.95 -0.40
CA ASP A 341 -11.94 9.81 -1.73
C ASP A 341 -11.02 9.01 -2.69
N GLY A 342 -9.85 8.59 -2.23
CA GLY A 342 -8.86 7.84 -2.98
C GLY A 342 -7.98 8.70 -3.90
N ASN A 343 -7.99 10.03 -3.79
CA ASN A 343 -7.10 10.89 -4.56
C ASN A 343 -5.67 10.81 -4.02
N TYR A 344 -4.69 10.71 -4.91
CA TYR A 344 -3.28 10.72 -4.53
C TYR A 344 -2.88 12.05 -3.88
N MET A 345 -2.24 11.97 -2.71
CA MET A 345 -1.76 13.08 -1.89
C MET A 345 -0.23 13.17 -1.84
N GLY A 346 0.47 12.27 -2.54
CA GLY A 346 1.92 12.18 -2.52
C GLY A 346 2.43 10.81 -2.13
N ILE A 347 3.72 10.76 -1.86
CA ILE A 347 4.48 9.54 -1.58
C ILE A 347 5.17 9.68 -0.22
N ASN A 348 5.15 8.62 0.58
CA ASN A 348 6.12 8.48 1.66
C ASN A 348 7.23 7.50 1.25
N GLU A 349 8.42 7.75 1.76
CA GLU A 349 9.55 6.82 1.71
C GLU A 349 9.94 6.49 3.15
N LEU A 350 10.07 5.19 3.42
CA LEU A 350 10.49 4.61 4.68
C LEU A 350 11.82 3.90 4.44
N ILE A 351 12.89 4.39 5.05
CA ILE A 351 14.22 3.78 4.97
C ILE A 351 14.55 3.13 6.30
N HIS A 352 14.93 1.86 6.25
CA HIS A 352 15.17 1.06 7.45
C HIS A 352 16.22 -0.04 7.21
N ASP A 353 17.13 -0.21 8.16
CA ASP A 353 17.92 -1.44 8.27
C ASP A 353 17.07 -2.53 8.94
N ILE A 354 16.61 -3.50 8.16
CA ILE A 354 15.74 -4.57 8.68
C ILE A 354 16.53 -5.64 9.42
N PHE A 355 17.86 -5.71 9.24
CA PHE A 355 18.65 -6.83 9.73
C PHE A 355 18.62 -6.99 11.27
N PRO A 356 18.63 -5.92 12.08
CA PRO A 356 18.42 -6.02 13.53
C PRO A 356 17.13 -6.75 13.95
N HIS A 357 16.05 -6.63 13.18
CA HIS A 357 14.80 -7.33 13.42
C HIS A 357 14.92 -8.82 13.08
N VAL A 358 15.60 -9.13 11.98
CA VAL A 358 15.95 -10.52 11.60
C VAL A 358 16.80 -11.16 12.70
N GLU A 359 17.83 -10.46 13.21
CA GLU A 359 18.65 -10.97 14.31
C GLU A 359 17.85 -11.26 15.57
N PHE A 360 16.94 -10.35 15.94
CA PHE A 360 16.06 -10.54 17.08
C PHE A 360 15.20 -11.79 16.88
N PHE A 361 14.58 -11.95 15.71
CA PHE A 361 13.79 -13.14 15.37
C PHE A 361 14.60 -14.43 15.45
N LEU A 362 15.79 -14.48 14.84
CA LEU A 362 16.65 -15.67 14.85
C LEU A 362 17.07 -16.04 16.29
N LYS A 363 17.37 -15.04 17.12
CA LYS A 363 17.72 -15.24 18.53
C LYS A 363 16.57 -15.83 19.34
N GLU A 364 15.36 -15.29 19.19
CA GLU A 364 14.19 -15.75 19.96
C GLU A 364 13.67 -17.12 19.51
N THR A 365 13.84 -17.46 18.23
CA THR A 365 13.39 -18.74 17.66
C THR A 365 14.45 -19.84 17.69
N GLY A 366 15.73 -19.48 17.72
CA GLY A 366 16.85 -20.40 17.52
C GLY A 366 17.01 -20.86 16.07
N TYR A 367 16.32 -20.22 15.12
CA TYR A 367 16.51 -20.44 13.69
C TYR A 367 17.84 -19.85 13.22
N LYS A 368 18.25 -20.28 12.02
CA LYS A 368 19.51 -19.90 11.39
C LYS A 368 19.27 -19.54 9.94
N LEU A 369 20.00 -18.55 9.45
CA LEU A 369 20.11 -18.28 8.01
C LEU A 369 21.06 -19.31 7.41
N VAL A 370 20.65 -19.90 6.29
CA VAL A 370 21.48 -20.84 5.53
C VAL A 370 21.41 -20.50 4.05
N ASP A 371 22.47 -20.78 3.30
CA ASP A 371 22.49 -20.68 1.84
C ASP A 371 21.77 -21.88 1.19
N GLU A 372 21.72 -21.91 -0.15
CA GLU A 372 21.09 -22.99 -0.91
C GLU A 372 21.72 -24.37 -0.66
N ASP A 373 22.99 -24.41 -0.27
CA ASP A 373 23.74 -25.61 0.08
C ASP A 373 23.58 -26.02 1.56
N GLY A 374 22.87 -25.21 2.35
CA GLY A 374 22.62 -25.43 3.76
C GLY A 374 23.77 -24.98 4.68
N ASN A 375 24.74 -24.21 4.19
CA ASN A 375 25.78 -23.61 5.01
C ASN A 375 25.22 -22.41 5.77
N GLU A 376 25.58 -22.28 7.04
CA GLU A 376 25.15 -21.16 7.89
C GLU A 376 25.73 -19.83 7.38
N ILE A 377 24.85 -18.85 7.18
CA ILE A 377 25.20 -17.50 6.73
C ILE A 377 25.41 -16.61 7.95
N ASP A 378 26.59 -16.01 8.05
CA ASP A 378 26.88 -14.90 8.95
C ASP A 378 26.81 -13.59 8.17
N PHE A 379 25.59 -13.04 8.03
CA PHE A 379 25.37 -11.84 7.20
C PHE A 379 26.17 -10.62 7.66
N LYS A 380 26.50 -10.50 8.95
CA LYS A 380 27.33 -9.39 9.47
C LYS A 380 28.75 -9.41 8.94
N ASN A 381 29.27 -10.60 8.73
CA ASN A 381 30.63 -10.85 8.25
C ASN A 381 30.64 -11.41 6.83
N LEU A 382 29.51 -11.33 6.12
CA LEU A 382 29.46 -11.66 4.72
C LEU A 382 30.29 -10.60 4.00
N ASP A 383 31.44 -11.01 3.47
CA ASP A 383 32.22 -10.14 2.60
C ASP A 383 31.29 -9.72 1.46
N LYS A 384 30.87 -8.45 1.45
CA LYS A 384 30.43 -7.81 0.21
C LYS A 384 31.69 -7.73 -0.65
N GLU A 385 32.10 -8.83 -1.29
CA GLU A 385 33.01 -8.75 -2.42
C GLU A 385 32.28 -7.83 -3.41
N THR A 386 32.73 -6.59 -3.45
CA THR A 386 32.29 -5.60 -4.42
C THR A 386 32.54 -6.21 -5.79
N ASP A 387 31.50 -6.38 -6.61
CA ASP A 387 31.59 -6.48 -8.07
C ASP A 387 32.11 -5.14 -8.64
N ALA A 388 33.28 -4.73 -8.19
CA ALA A 388 34.00 -3.54 -8.63
C ALA A 388 35.01 -3.87 -9.74
N ASP A 389 34.79 -4.96 -10.49
CA ASP A 389 35.65 -5.34 -11.61
C ASP A 389 34.82 -5.88 -12.81
N SER A 390 33.90 -5.05 -13.33
CA SER A 390 33.37 -5.25 -14.70
C SER A 390 33.30 -3.99 -15.57
N SER A 391 33.54 -2.78 -15.06
CA SER A 391 33.60 -1.55 -15.89
C SER A 391 35.02 -1.13 -16.30
N ALA A 392 35.92 -2.09 -16.50
CA ALA A 392 37.26 -1.85 -17.05
C ALA A 392 37.43 -2.57 -18.39
N THR A 393 36.74 -2.10 -19.45
CA THR A 393 37.27 -2.24 -20.82
C THR A 393 36.70 -1.20 -21.80
N GLU A 394 37.64 -0.39 -22.30
CA GLU A 394 37.71 0.47 -23.53
C GLU A 394 36.73 1.62 -23.78
#